data_AF-A0AAV2HWZ1-F1
#
_entry.id   AF-A0AAV2HWZ1-F1
#
_cell.length_a   1.000
_cell.length_b   1.000
_cell.length_c   1.000
_cell.angle_alpha   90.00
_cell.angle_beta   90.00
_cell.angle_gamma   90.00
#
_symmetry.space_group_name_H-M   'P 1'
#
loop_
_entity.id
_entity.type
_entity.pdbx_description
1 polymer ?
#
loop_
_entity_poly.entity_id
_entity_poly.type
_entity_poly.pdbx_seq_one_letter_code
_entity_poly.pdbx_strand_id
1 'polypeptide(L)'
;QEYFNHLRAKEGINILKDGDQWYQQCLNFHLSCSMTPQEVHDLGLSEVDRIKREILKIAENEGLGNTLPEILKAINTKQENFFSSKVNMIHLVET
;
A
#
# COMPACT_ATOMS: atom_id res chain seq x y z
N GLN A 1 -11.35 28.26 17.04
CA GLN A 1 -10.16 28.24 17.92
C GLN A 1 -10.30 27.22 19.06
N GLU A 2 -11.50 26.99 19.59
CA GLU A 2 -11.77 26.03 20.69
C GLU A 2 -11.16 24.62 20.52
N TYR A 3 -11.30 24.00 19.34
CA TYR A 3 -10.75 22.64 19.09
C TYR A 3 -9.23 22.58 18.94
N PHE A 4 -8.60 23.65 18.44
CA PHE A 4 -7.16 23.67 18.16
C PHE A 4 -6.32 23.57 19.45
N ASN A 5 -6.81 24.17 20.54
CA ASN A 5 -6.13 24.14 21.84
C ASN A 5 -6.23 22.77 22.54
N HIS A 6 -7.10 21.88 22.05
CA HIS A 6 -7.37 20.56 22.64
C HIS A 6 -6.93 19.41 21.72
N LEU A 7 -6.04 19.69 20.76
CA LEU A 7 -5.46 18.66 19.91
C LEU A 7 -4.61 17.68 20.74
N ARG A 8 -4.51 16.44 20.26
CA ARG A 8 -3.67 15.43 20.89
C ARG A 8 -2.19 15.83 20.74
N ALA A 9 -1.39 15.48 21.74
CA ALA A 9 0.03 15.79 21.75
C ALA A 9 0.86 14.94 20.77
N LYS A 10 0.35 13.78 20.35
CA LYS A 10 1.01 12.84 19.46
C LYS A 10 -0.01 12.18 18.51
N GLU A 11 0.50 11.54 17.48
CA GLU A 11 -0.25 10.76 16.49
C GLU A 11 -0.59 9.36 16.99
N GLY A 12 -1.72 8.83 16.50
CA GLY A 12 -2.24 7.53 16.91
C GLY A 12 -3.43 7.64 17.85
N ILE A 13 -4.28 6.63 17.81
CA ILE A 13 -5.48 6.56 18.66
C ILE A 13 -5.14 6.05 20.07
N ASN A 14 -4.07 5.25 20.20
CA ASN A 14 -3.57 4.68 21.46
C ASN A 14 -3.23 5.72 22.54
N ILE A 15 -3.04 6.99 22.16
CA ILE A 15 -2.79 8.09 23.11
C ILE A 15 -4.06 8.49 23.88
N LEU A 16 -5.23 8.24 23.28
CA LEU A 16 -6.48 8.44 24.00
C LEU A 16 -6.69 7.35 25.02
N LYS A 17 -7.46 7.68 26.06
CA LYS A 17 -7.96 6.69 27.00
C LYS A 17 -8.69 5.59 26.23
N ASP A 18 -8.34 4.33 26.53
CA ASP A 18 -8.90 3.14 25.89
C ASP A 18 -8.63 3.04 24.37
N GLY A 19 -7.66 3.79 23.86
CA GLY A 19 -7.33 3.87 22.43
C GLY A 19 -6.95 2.53 21.81
N ASP A 20 -6.24 1.66 22.53
CA ASP A 20 -5.87 0.32 22.05
C ASP A 20 -7.11 -0.57 21.85
N GLN A 21 -8.07 -0.52 22.78
CA GLN A 21 -9.32 -1.26 22.67
C GLN A 21 -10.15 -0.72 21.50
N TRP A 22 -10.19 0.59 21.34
CA TRP A 22 -10.89 1.22 20.23
C TRP A 22 -10.27 0.82 18.89
N TYR A 23 -8.94 0.76 18.80
CA TYR A 23 -8.25 0.30 17.60
C TYR A 23 -8.57 -1.17 17.29
N GLN A 24 -8.60 -2.05 18.30
CA GLN A 24 -9.03 -3.43 18.12
C GLN A 24 -10.48 -3.53 17.60
N GLN A 25 -11.40 -2.68 18.09
CA GLN A 25 -12.77 -2.65 17.55
C GLN A 25 -12.81 -2.16 16.10
N CYS A 26 -11.96 -1.21 15.71
CA CYS A 26 -11.81 -0.82 14.31
C CYS A 26 -11.34 -2.00 13.45
N LEU A 27 -10.40 -2.81 13.93
CA LEU A 27 -9.99 -4.03 13.21
C LEU A 27 -11.18 -4.99 13.07
N ASN A 28 -11.90 -5.27 14.16
CA ASN A 28 -13.06 -6.15 14.13
C ASN A 28 -14.17 -5.68 13.18
N PHE A 29 -14.30 -4.36 12.98
CA PHE A 29 -15.28 -3.77 12.07
C PHE A 29 -14.85 -3.85 10.60
N HIS A 30 -13.58 -3.55 10.30
CA HIS A 30 -13.08 -3.46 8.91
C HIS A 30 -12.56 -4.78 8.37
N LEU A 31 -12.11 -5.70 9.22
CA LEU A 31 -11.55 -6.98 8.83
C LEU A 31 -12.62 -8.06 8.93
N SER A 32 -12.69 -8.91 7.91
CA SER A 32 -13.53 -10.12 7.94
C SER A 32 -12.91 -11.26 8.76
N CYS A 33 -11.72 -11.05 9.32
CA CYS A 33 -11.01 -12.01 10.17
C CYS A 33 -10.66 -11.38 11.53
N SER A 34 -10.68 -12.21 12.58
CA SER A 34 -10.27 -11.78 13.91
C SER A 34 -8.75 -11.86 14.02
N MET A 35 -8.11 -10.69 14.13
CA MET A 35 -6.67 -10.53 14.33
C MET A 35 -6.40 -9.37 15.27
N THR A 36 -5.30 -9.46 16.01
CA THR A 36 -4.76 -8.35 16.80
C THR A 36 -4.01 -7.35 15.92
N PRO A 37 -3.87 -6.09 16.34
CA PRO A 37 -3.02 -5.10 15.68
C PRO A 37 -1.60 -5.59 15.38
N GLN A 38 -1.01 -6.33 16.32
CA GLN A 38 0.35 -6.85 16.17
C GLN A 38 0.42 -7.93 15.09
N GLU A 39 -0.53 -8.87 15.07
CA GLU A 39 -0.58 -9.91 14.03
C GLU A 39 -0.78 -9.30 12.63
N VAL A 40 -1.61 -8.25 12.51
CA VAL A 40 -1.79 -7.53 11.23
C VAL A 40 -0.50 -6.84 10.82
N HIS A 41 0.22 -6.22 11.76
CA HIS A 41 1.49 -5.57 11.49
C HIS A 41 2.55 -6.56 11.01
N ASP A 42 2.71 -7.68 11.72
CA ASP A 42 3.70 -8.71 11.40
C ASP A 42 3.40 -9.38 10.05
N LEU A 43 2.13 -9.67 9.78
CA LEU A 43 1.70 -10.14 8.46
C LEU A 43 2.01 -9.12 7.37
N GLY A 44 1.74 -7.84 7.61
CA GLY A 44 2.03 -6.76 6.68
C GLY A 44 3.52 -6.67 6.33
N LEU A 45 4.41 -6.78 7.33
CA LEU A 45 5.86 -6.79 7.11
C LEU A 45 6.29 -8.00 6.25
N SER A 46 5.78 -9.19 6.58
CA SER A 46 6.04 -10.41 5.79
C SER A 46 5.59 -10.25 4.33
N GLU A 47 4.40 -9.72 4.11
CA GLU A 47 3.85 -9.53 2.77
C GLU A 47 4.59 -8.44 1.98
N VAL A 48 5.00 -7.35 2.62
CA VAL A 48 5.86 -6.34 1.99
C VAL A 48 7.15 -6.95 1.49
N ASP A 49 7.83 -7.76 2.30
CA ASP A 49 9.07 -8.41 1.91
C ASP A 49 8.85 -9.46 0.81
N ARG A 50 7.77 -10.23 0.90
CA ARG A 50 7.40 -11.22 -0.13
C ARG A 50 7.14 -10.54 -1.48
N ILE A 51 6.30 -9.51 -1.50
CA ILE A 51 5.94 -8.78 -2.73
C ILE A 51 7.17 -8.10 -3.33
N LYS A 52 8.04 -7.49 -2.52
CA LYS A 52 9.30 -6.91 -3.00
C LYS A 52 10.18 -7.92 -3.71
N ARG A 53 10.34 -9.12 -3.16
CA ARG A 53 11.13 -10.19 -3.79
C ARG A 53 10.54 -10.61 -5.14
N GLU A 54 9.23 -10.77 -5.22
CA GLU A 54 8.57 -11.14 -6.47
C GLU A 54 8.70 -10.04 -7.53
N ILE A 55 8.54 -8.76 -7.16
CA ILE A 55 8.76 -7.62 -8.06
C ILE A 55 10.19 -7.64 -8.63
N LEU A 56 11.20 -7.82 -7.77
CA LEU A 56 12.60 -7.85 -8.20
C LEU A 56 12.87 -9.01 -9.17
N LYS A 57 12.33 -10.19 -8.88
CA LYS A 57 12.49 -11.38 -9.73
C LYS A 57 11.87 -11.18 -11.12
N ILE A 58 10.67 -10.63 -11.19
CA ILE A 58 10.00 -10.35 -12.48
C ILE A 58 10.77 -9.27 -13.24
N ALA A 59 11.17 -8.20 -12.56
CA ALA A 59 11.93 -7.12 -13.15
C ALA A 59 13.27 -7.55 -13.72
N GLU A 60 13.99 -8.47 -13.06
CA GLU A 60 15.23 -9.04 -13.57
C GLU A 60 14.99 -9.81 -14.88
N ASN A 61 13.94 -10.65 -14.92
CA ASN A 61 13.56 -11.40 -16.12
C ASN A 61 13.15 -10.49 -17.30
N GLU A 62 12.55 -9.34 -17.01
CA GLU A 62 12.10 -8.37 -18.01
C GLU A 62 13.16 -7.28 -18.33
N GLY A 63 14.33 -7.33 -17.68
CA GLY A 63 15.39 -6.35 -17.88
C GLY A 63 15.03 -4.93 -17.41
N LEU A 64 14.17 -4.80 -16.39
CA LEU A 64 13.69 -3.52 -15.87
C LEU A 64 14.58 -2.89 -14.80
N GLY A 65 15.55 -3.63 -14.26
CA GLY A 65 16.52 -3.15 -13.25
C GLY A 65 16.53 -4.00 -11.98
N ASN A 66 17.42 -3.66 -11.04
CA ASN A 66 17.69 -4.46 -9.83
C ASN A 66 17.22 -3.77 -8.55
N THR A 67 16.69 -2.56 -8.64
CA THR A 67 16.16 -1.80 -7.51
C THR A 67 14.77 -1.25 -7.82
N LEU A 68 13.92 -1.09 -6.80
CA LEU A 68 12.56 -0.56 -6.99
C LEU A 68 12.53 0.81 -7.73
N PRO A 69 13.42 1.78 -7.46
CA PRO A 69 13.43 3.04 -8.19
C PRO A 69 13.79 2.87 -9.68
N GLU A 70 14.74 1.99 -10.00
CA GLU A 70 15.09 1.68 -11.41
C GLU A 70 13.92 1.05 -12.13
N ILE A 71 13.26 0.09 -11.49
CA ILE A 71 12.10 -0.62 -12.03
C ILE A 71 10.96 0.36 -12.31
N LEU A 72 10.63 1.23 -11.33
CA LEU A 72 9.61 2.26 -11.51
C LEU A 72 9.96 3.24 -12.64
N LYS A 73 11.24 3.62 -12.75
CA LYS A 73 11.70 4.47 -13.86
C LYS A 73 11.55 3.75 -15.21
N ALA A 74 11.94 2.49 -15.30
CA ALA A 74 11.83 1.69 -16.52
C ALA A 74 10.37 1.54 -16.96
N ILE A 75 9.46 1.22 -16.04
CA ILE A 75 8.02 1.15 -16.29
C ILE A 75 7.49 2.49 -16.80
N ASN A 76 7.85 3.60 -16.16
CA ASN A 76 7.37 4.93 -16.53
C ASN A 76 8.03 5.53 -17.78
N THR A 77 9.04 4.88 -18.37
CA THR A 77 9.75 5.41 -19.55
C THR A 77 9.42 4.62 -20.82
N LYS A 78 9.00 3.37 -20.69
CA LYS A 78 8.66 2.51 -21.83
C LYS A 78 7.42 3.05 -22.55
N GLN A 79 7.59 3.45 -23.81
CA GLN A 79 6.51 4.01 -24.64
C GLN A 79 5.31 3.05 -24.79
N GLU A 80 5.56 1.74 -24.79
CA GLU A 80 4.54 0.68 -24.82
C GLU A 80 3.55 0.72 -23.65
N ASN A 81 3.93 1.36 -22.54
CA ASN A 81 3.07 1.53 -21.36
C ASN A 81 2.15 2.77 -21.45
N PHE A 82 2.23 3.55 -22.53
CA PHE A 82 1.43 4.75 -22.73
C PHE A 82 0.50 4.62 -23.93
N PHE A 83 -0.76 5.00 -23.73
CA PHE A 83 -1.73 5.10 -24.83
C PHE A 83 -1.57 6.44 -25.56
N SER A 84 -1.50 6.39 -26.89
CA SER A 84 -1.45 7.58 -27.74
C SER A 84 -2.82 8.22 -27.99
N SER A 85 -3.92 7.51 -27.73
CA SER A 85 -5.28 8.03 -27.89
C SER A 85 -6.29 7.33 -26.98
N LYS A 86 -7.42 8.01 -26.70
CA LYS A 86 -8.54 7.43 -25.95
C LYS A 86 -9.13 6.19 -26.63
N VAL A 87 -9.15 6.17 -27.97
CA VAL A 87 -9.68 5.06 -28.77
C VAL A 87 -8.85 3.79 -28.53
N ASN A 88 -7.53 3.91 -28.47
CA ASN A 88 -6.64 2.77 -28.21
C ASN A 88 -6.83 2.18 -26.81
N MET A 89 -7.11 3.02 -25.82
CA MET A 89 -7.40 2.58 -24.45
C MET A 89 -8.75 1.82 -24.37
N ILE A 90 -9.78 2.32 -25.07
CA ILE A 90 -11.12 1.69 -25.07
C ILE A 90 -11.05 0.29 -25.70
N HIS A 91 -10.37 0.14 -26.84
CA HIS A 91 -10.24 -1.17 -27.50
C HIS A 91 -9.56 -2.24 -26.65
N LEU A 92 -8.59 -1.88 -25.80
CA LEU A 92 -7.93 -2.84 -24.91
C LEU A 92 -8.86 -3.36 -23.79
N VAL A 93 -9.82 -2.55 -23.35
CA VAL A 93 -10.75 -2.93 -22.27
C VAL A 93 -11.92 -3.78 -22.79
N GLU A 94 -12.23 -3.65 -24.07
CA GLU A 94 -13.32 -4.38 -24.73
C GLU A 94 -12.91 -5.80 -25.19
N THR A 95 -11.61 -6.07 -25.27
CA THR A 95 -11.04 -7.41 -25.54
C THR A 95 -10.87 -8.23 -24.28
#